data_AF-A0A9E3YBR5-F1
#
_entry.id   AF-A0A9E3YBR5-F1
#
_cell.length_a   1.000
_cell.length_b   1.000
_cell.length_c   1.000
_cell.angle_alpha   90.00
_cell.angle_beta   90.00
_cell.angle_gamma   90.00
#
_symmetry.space_group_name_H-M   'P 1'
#
loop_
_entity.id
_entity.type
_entity.pdbx_description
1 polymer ?
#
loop_
_entity_poly.entity_id
_entity_poly.type
_entity_poly.pdbx_seq_one_letter_code
_entity_poly.pdbx_strand_id
1 'polypeptide(L)'
;MNRSPLRQTAAVLVGLAVLGACSDTDAASSSTTISVIENPTTEPAQTTSAPTSSAGDGGSTTTVPEGSTTTEEPATTTSTLPAPVEGPVYIVSDDLVVGWYEDGDWVMPDPSGTTAPPLAGVELRDLTGQVMGAVGADPTPGCFPEDDRANWQVELEGATLISGTHQLRPREVLETSPTPEYVELVQSIVDSTGAPATIEIDRVLRFDLEGDGVDEVLIEANSVDAGDPYDLNPGQYSVLLLRRIGPDGEVDNVVLHSEGAPAGDEFVYMTYFYIRGLADIDGDNTFELIASYSGFEWFGVDVVDLTGDTSNLLNAGCGV
;
A
#
# COMPACT_ATOMS: atom_id res chain seq x y z
N MET A 1 41.83 -10.00 -57.00
CA MET A 1 42.05 -8.54 -56.97
C MET A 1 40.99 -7.99 -56.01
N ASN A 2 41.21 -8.01 -54.69
CA ASN A 2 42.10 -7.16 -53.90
C ASN A 2 41.57 -5.71 -53.80
N ARG A 3 40.72 -5.44 -52.79
CA ARG A 3 40.95 -4.50 -51.67
C ARG A 3 39.64 -3.89 -51.15
N SER A 4 39.29 -4.27 -49.91
CA SER A 4 38.66 -3.37 -48.92
C SER A 4 39.60 -2.17 -48.69
N PRO A 5 39.10 -1.00 -48.28
CA PRO A 5 39.36 -0.67 -46.88
C PRO A 5 38.36 0.28 -46.16
N LEU A 6 38.46 0.19 -44.82
CA LEU A 6 38.47 1.26 -43.81
C LEU A 6 37.15 1.80 -43.22
N ARG A 7 36.95 1.36 -41.96
CA ARG A 7 36.25 2.03 -40.87
C ARG A 7 36.84 3.43 -40.62
N GLN A 8 35.99 4.40 -40.32
CA GLN A 8 36.35 5.62 -39.59
C GLN A 8 35.46 5.76 -38.37
N THR A 9 36.03 5.48 -37.21
CA THR A 9 35.61 5.97 -35.89
C THR A 9 36.00 7.43 -35.76
N ALA A 10 35.04 8.32 -35.53
CA ALA A 10 35.30 9.68 -35.08
C ALA A 10 35.03 9.76 -33.57
N ALA A 11 36.11 9.81 -32.79
CA ALA A 11 36.09 10.26 -31.41
C ALA A 11 36.23 11.79 -31.42
N VAL A 12 35.26 12.50 -30.85
CA VAL A 12 35.37 13.93 -30.57
C VAL A 12 35.57 14.07 -29.06
N LEU A 13 36.76 14.54 -28.71
CA LEU A 13 37.19 14.96 -27.38
C LEU A 13 37.85 16.33 -27.59
N VAL A 14 37.76 17.20 -26.58
CA VAL A 14 38.21 18.60 -26.45
C VAL A 14 37.01 19.57 -26.42
N GLY A 15 36.84 20.44 -25.42
CA GLY A 15 37.76 20.77 -24.35
C GLY A 15 37.12 21.64 -23.27
N LEU A 16 37.75 21.52 -22.10
CA LEU A 16 37.58 22.30 -20.90
C LEU A 16 37.92 23.78 -21.15
N ALA A 17 37.03 24.71 -20.80
CA ALA A 17 37.35 26.11 -20.58
C ALA A 17 36.61 26.61 -19.34
N VAL A 18 37.40 26.86 -18.29
CA VAL A 18 37.00 27.47 -17.02
C VAL A 18 37.14 28.98 -17.14
N LEU A 19 36.06 29.72 -16.92
CA LEU A 19 35.95 31.13 -16.49
C LEU A 19 34.47 31.25 -16.03
N GLY A 20 34.08 31.52 -14.79
CA GLY A 20 34.58 32.53 -13.85
C GLY A 20 33.61 33.71 -13.82
N ALA A 21 32.46 33.59 -13.15
CA ALA A 21 31.62 34.73 -12.74
C ALA A 21 30.77 34.36 -11.52
N CYS A 22 31.01 35.07 -10.42
CA CYS A 22 30.24 35.04 -9.19
C CYS A 22 28.87 35.70 -9.42
N SER A 23 27.81 35.12 -8.84
CA SER A 23 26.67 35.89 -8.34
C SER A 23 26.01 35.09 -7.22
N ASP A 24 26.16 35.62 -6.00
CA ASP A 24 25.42 35.24 -4.81
C ASP A 24 23.92 35.38 -5.06
N THR A 25 23.13 34.36 -4.71
CA THR A 25 21.74 34.56 -4.33
C THR A 25 21.37 33.52 -3.29
N ASP A 26 21.33 33.97 -2.04
CA ASP A 26 20.70 33.33 -0.92
C ASP A 26 19.24 32.99 -1.25
N ALA A 27 18.86 31.72 -1.13
CA ALA A 27 17.49 31.32 -0.89
C ALA A 27 17.51 30.11 0.04
N ALA A 28 17.06 30.36 1.26
CA ALA A 28 17.07 29.47 2.40
C ALA A 28 16.30 28.16 2.12
N SER A 29 16.97 27.04 2.39
CA SER A 29 16.29 25.77 2.70
C SER A 29 15.65 25.90 4.07
N SER A 30 14.32 25.96 4.10
CA SER A 30 13.55 25.78 5.33
C SER A 30 13.43 24.29 5.63
N SER A 31 14.39 23.76 6.40
CA SER A 31 14.25 22.48 7.09
C SER A 31 13.36 22.70 8.32
N THR A 32 12.10 22.26 8.25
CA THR A 32 11.23 22.24 9.44
C THR A 32 11.57 21.02 10.28
N THR A 33 12.39 21.23 11.31
CA THR A 33 12.62 20.26 12.38
C THR A 33 11.35 20.15 13.23
N ILE A 34 10.63 19.03 13.12
CA ILE A 34 9.54 18.68 14.05
C ILE A 34 10.20 18.35 15.39
N SER A 35 9.82 19.10 16.43
CA SER A 35 10.28 18.89 17.79
C SER A 35 9.48 17.77 18.43
N VAL A 36 10.18 16.73 18.89
CA VAL A 36 9.67 15.65 19.72
C VAL A 36 9.02 16.24 20.97
N ILE A 37 7.72 15.96 21.18
CA ILE A 37 7.02 16.29 22.42
C ILE A 37 7.39 15.21 23.44
N GLU A 38 8.20 15.58 24.43
CA GLU A 38 8.46 14.75 25.60
C GLU A 38 7.17 14.63 26.45
N ASN A 39 6.75 13.38 26.68
CA ASN A 39 5.63 13.05 27.56
C ASN A 39 5.89 13.51 29.01
N PRO A 40 4.99 14.26 29.66
CA PRO A 40 5.14 14.57 31.08
C PRO A 40 4.88 13.32 31.93
N THR A 41 5.94 12.89 32.61
CA THR A 41 5.91 11.94 33.72
C THR A 41 4.89 12.36 34.76
N THR A 42 3.87 11.53 35.00
CA THR A 42 2.86 11.77 36.04
C THR A 42 3.36 11.17 37.37
N GLU A 43 3.62 12.05 38.34
CA GLU A 43 3.95 11.72 39.73
C GLU A 43 2.69 11.29 40.52
N PRO A 44 2.78 10.37 41.51
CA PRO A 44 1.61 9.71 42.08
C PRO A 44 0.96 10.51 43.22
N ALA A 45 -0.38 10.50 43.27
CA ALA A 45 -1.14 11.03 44.40
C ALA A 45 -1.27 9.99 45.53
N GLN A 46 -0.71 10.32 46.70
CA GLN A 46 -1.14 9.85 48.03
C GLN A 46 -2.53 10.47 48.34
N THR A 47 -3.46 9.99 49.16
CA THR A 47 -3.46 9.24 50.43
C THR A 47 -4.92 8.85 50.72
N THR A 48 -5.19 7.82 51.53
CA THR A 48 -5.96 7.88 52.82
C THR A 48 -6.42 6.47 53.25
N SER A 49 -6.22 6.17 54.53
CA SER A 49 -6.32 4.86 55.16
C SER A 49 -7.65 4.56 55.88
N ALA A 50 -7.94 3.25 55.98
CA ALA A 50 -8.53 2.48 57.11
C ALA A 50 -10.08 2.48 57.34
N PRO A 51 -10.70 1.52 58.10
CA PRO A 51 -10.14 0.32 58.78
C PRO A 51 -10.96 -1.03 58.71
N THR A 52 -10.25 -2.15 58.97
CA THR A 52 -10.56 -3.32 59.86
C THR A 52 -11.53 -4.49 59.51
N SER A 53 -10.99 -5.70 59.80
CA SER A 53 -11.57 -7.04 60.11
C SER A 53 -11.95 -7.95 58.92
N SER A 54 -11.73 -9.28 58.91
CA SER A 54 -11.57 -10.29 59.96
C SER A 54 -10.94 -11.59 59.41
N ALA A 55 -10.09 -12.21 60.23
CA ALA A 55 -9.73 -13.64 60.40
C ALA A 55 -10.29 -14.77 59.51
N GLY A 56 -9.41 -15.74 59.23
CA GLY A 56 -9.66 -17.13 58.82
C GLY A 56 -8.54 -17.64 57.91
N ASP A 57 -7.37 -18.02 58.43
CA ASP A 57 -6.98 -19.36 58.92
C ASP A 57 -7.51 -20.54 58.10
N GLY A 58 -6.59 -21.32 57.54
CA GLY A 58 -6.86 -22.43 56.64
C GLY A 58 -5.62 -22.81 55.81
N GLY A 59 -4.57 -23.26 56.49
CA GLY A 59 -3.37 -23.78 55.84
C GLY A 59 -3.64 -25.01 54.97
N SER A 60 -3.01 -25.05 53.80
CA SER A 60 -2.78 -26.29 53.07
C SER A 60 -1.44 -26.21 52.36
N THR A 61 -0.45 -26.89 52.92
CA THR A 61 0.91 -27.01 52.40
C THR A 61 0.92 -28.16 51.39
N THR A 62 0.85 -27.84 50.09
CA THR A 62 1.07 -28.81 49.02
C THR A 62 2.53 -28.74 48.58
N THR A 63 3.26 -29.82 48.84
CA THR A 63 4.62 -30.06 48.38
C THR A 63 4.58 -30.39 46.88
N VAL A 64 5.20 -29.54 46.06
CA VAL A 64 5.38 -29.76 44.62
C VAL A 64 6.70 -30.52 44.40
N PRO A 65 6.72 -31.63 43.65
CA PRO A 65 7.95 -32.35 43.35
C PRO A 65 8.80 -31.57 42.35
N GLU A 66 10.11 -31.53 42.60
CA GLU A 66 11.14 -31.02 41.70
C GLU A 66 11.12 -31.79 40.37
N GLY A 67 10.50 -31.20 39.36
CA GLY A 67 10.54 -31.66 37.98
C GLY A 67 11.78 -31.12 37.28
N SER A 68 12.63 -32.03 36.81
CA SER A 68 13.84 -31.75 36.04
C SER A 68 13.48 -30.98 34.75
N THR A 69 13.86 -29.71 34.65
CA THR A 69 13.76 -28.91 33.44
C THR A 69 14.89 -29.28 32.48
N THR A 70 14.58 -30.07 31.46
CA THR A 70 15.44 -30.19 30.28
C THR A 70 15.19 -28.96 29.41
N THR A 71 16.13 -28.03 29.42
CA THR A 71 16.20 -26.91 28.47
C THR A 71 16.51 -27.49 27.10
N GLU A 72 15.48 -27.68 26.29
CA GLU A 72 15.63 -27.97 24.86
C GLU A 72 15.96 -26.64 24.16
N GLU A 73 17.11 -26.61 23.51
CA GLU A 73 17.60 -25.47 22.74
C GLU A 73 16.61 -25.19 21.59
N PRO A 74 16.10 -23.96 21.43
CA PRO A 74 15.12 -23.65 20.40
C PRO A 74 15.73 -23.91 19.04
N ALA A 75 15.15 -24.87 18.31
CA ALA A 75 15.56 -25.18 16.95
C ALA A 75 15.34 -23.95 16.06
N THR A 76 16.43 -23.37 15.57
CA THR A 76 16.39 -22.32 14.56
C THR A 76 15.87 -22.93 13.25
N THR A 77 14.58 -22.76 12.97
CA THR A 77 14.02 -23.04 11.65
C THR A 77 14.50 -21.96 10.71
N THR A 78 15.51 -22.29 9.89
CA THR A 78 15.90 -21.47 8.75
C THR A 78 14.74 -21.47 7.75
N SER A 79 13.95 -20.41 7.76
CA SER A 79 12.95 -20.13 6.73
C SER A 79 13.68 -20.00 5.40
N THR A 80 13.44 -20.92 4.48
CA THR A 80 13.97 -20.84 3.12
C THR A 80 12.97 -20.01 2.32
N LEU A 81 13.44 -18.94 1.68
CA LEU A 81 12.63 -18.07 0.83
C LEU A 81 11.86 -18.93 -0.21
N PRO A 82 10.57 -18.66 -0.47
CA PRO A 82 9.81 -19.38 -1.48
C PRO A 82 10.51 -19.35 -2.84
N ALA A 83 10.24 -20.37 -3.67
CA ALA A 83 10.71 -20.38 -5.04
C ALA A 83 10.02 -19.25 -5.83
N PRO A 84 10.73 -18.58 -6.77
CA PRO A 84 10.15 -17.53 -7.59
C PRO A 84 8.90 -18.03 -8.33
N VAL A 85 7.93 -17.14 -8.55
CA VAL A 85 6.74 -17.47 -9.35
C VAL A 85 7.17 -17.83 -10.77
N GLU A 86 6.66 -18.95 -11.29
CA GLU A 86 6.94 -19.37 -12.65
C GLU A 86 6.03 -18.65 -13.66
N GLY A 87 6.64 -17.87 -14.55
CA GLY A 87 5.94 -17.17 -15.63
C GLY A 87 5.24 -15.88 -15.17
N PRO A 88 4.56 -15.19 -16.09
CA PRO A 88 3.95 -13.89 -15.82
C PRO A 88 2.72 -14.01 -14.91
N VAL A 89 2.61 -13.09 -13.96
CA VAL A 89 1.44 -12.90 -13.10
C VAL A 89 0.73 -11.63 -13.53
N TYR A 90 -0.42 -11.77 -14.19
CA TYR A 90 -1.23 -10.65 -14.69
C TYR A 90 -2.21 -10.17 -13.63
N ILE A 91 -2.36 -8.85 -13.51
CA ILE A 91 -3.33 -8.19 -12.65
C ILE A 91 -4.35 -7.50 -13.55
N VAL A 92 -5.62 -7.80 -13.32
CA VAL A 92 -6.73 -7.17 -14.03
C VAL A 92 -7.78 -6.68 -13.03
N SER A 93 -8.29 -5.48 -13.20
CA SER A 93 -9.31 -4.91 -12.30
C SER A 93 -10.19 -3.91 -13.04
N ASP A 94 -11.51 -4.00 -12.83
CA ASP A 94 -12.50 -3.13 -13.48
C ASP A 94 -12.28 -2.99 -15.01
N ASP A 95 -12.10 -4.14 -15.68
CA ASP A 95 -11.77 -4.28 -17.10
C ASP A 95 -10.37 -3.80 -17.51
N LEU A 96 -9.61 -3.15 -16.63
CA LEU A 96 -8.25 -2.67 -16.92
C LEU A 96 -7.22 -3.77 -16.71
N VAL A 97 -6.35 -3.98 -17.69
CA VAL A 97 -5.09 -4.69 -17.48
C VAL A 97 -4.16 -3.74 -16.74
N VAL A 98 -4.00 -3.97 -15.42
CA VAL A 98 -3.22 -3.08 -14.55
C VAL A 98 -1.73 -3.22 -14.83
N GLY A 99 -1.29 -4.45 -15.11
CA GLY A 99 0.09 -4.79 -15.43
C GLY A 99 0.38 -6.25 -15.10
N TRP A 100 1.67 -6.59 -15.04
CA TRP A 100 2.09 -7.92 -14.64
C TRP A 100 3.46 -7.93 -13.98
N TYR A 101 3.71 -8.98 -13.21
CA TYR A 101 5.05 -9.31 -12.72
C TYR A 101 5.63 -10.44 -13.57
N GLU A 102 6.85 -10.29 -14.08
CA GLU A 102 7.56 -11.30 -14.86
C GLU A 102 9.06 -11.17 -14.68
N ASP A 103 9.76 -12.30 -14.52
CA ASP A 103 11.23 -12.37 -14.46
C ASP A 103 11.90 -11.45 -13.41
N GLY A 104 11.20 -11.11 -12.34
CA GLY A 104 11.71 -10.25 -11.27
C GLY A 104 11.32 -8.78 -11.39
N ASP A 105 10.58 -8.40 -12.45
CA ASP A 105 10.27 -7.02 -12.77
C ASP A 105 8.75 -6.78 -12.88
N TRP A 106 8.34 -5.59 -12.44
CA TRP A 106 6.99 -5.06 -12.64
C TRP A 106 6.88 -4.41 -14.01
N VAL A 107 5.94 -4.88 -14.82
CA VAL A 107 5.73 -4.41 -16.19
C VAL A 107 4.39 -3.72 -16.31
N MET A 108 4.44 -2.42 -16.58
CA MET A 108 3.27 -1.64 -16.93
C MET A 108 2.97 -1.74 -18.43
N PRO A 109 1.70 -1.82 -18.82
CA PRO A 109 1.31 -1.69 -20.21
C PRO A 109 1.67 -0.28 -20.70
N ASP A 110 2.39 -0.15 -21.82
CA ASP A 110 2.63 1.13 -22.46
C ASP A 110 1.80 1.21 -23.74
N PRO A 111 0.72 2.02 -23.79
CA PRO A 111 -0.08 2.17 -25.00
C PRO A 111 0.69 2.65 -26.22
N SER A 112 1.83 3.31 -26.02
CA SER A 112 2.66 3.87 -27.09
C SER A 112 3.77 2.93 -27.59
N GLY A 113 4.02 1.80 -26.92
CA GLY A 113 5.20 0.96 -27.20
C GLY A 113 5.13 -0.49 -26.72
N THR A 114 4.67 -0.74 -25.50
CA THR A 114 4.53 -2.10 -24.94
C THR A 114 3.09 -2.56 -25.12
N THR A 115 2.83 -3.29 -26.20
CA THR A 115 1.55 -3.99 -26.39
C THR A 115 1.29 -4.88 -25.20
N ALA A 116 0.06 -4.83 -24.66
CA ALA A 116 -0.33 -5.80 -23.65
C ALA A 116 -0.12 -7.23 -24.17
N PRO A 117 0.31 -8.15 -23.30
CA PRO A 117 0.53 -9.54 -23.67
C PRO A 117 -0.81 -10.18 -24.08
N PRO A 118 -0.76 -11.24 -24.91
CA PRO A 118 -1.96 -12.00 -25.21
C PRO A 118 -2.47 -12.66 -23.94
N LEU A 119 -3.67 -12.26 -23.51
CA LEU A 119 -4.31 -12.80 -22.32
C LEU A 119 -5.36 -13.88 -22.66
N ALA A 120 -5.71 -14.09 -23.92
CA ALA A 120 -6.73 -15.08 -24.27
C ALA A 120 -6.41 -16.48 -23.71
N GLY A 121 -7.32 -17.02 -22.90
CA GLY A 121 -7.17 -18.31 -22.24
C GLY A 121 -6.36 -18.30 -20.94
N VAL A 122 -5.84 -17.14 -20.50
CA VAL A 122 -5.23 -16.99 -19.18
C VAL A 122 -6.30 -17.18 -18.11
N GLU A 123 -6.05 -18.12 -17.20
CA GLU A 123 -6.92 -18.37 -16.05
C GLU A 123 -6.75 -17.25 -15.02
N LEU A 124 -7.86 -16.71 -14.54
CA LEU A 124 -7.92 -15.63 -13.58
C LEU A 124 -8.55 -16.11 -12.28
N ARG A 125 -7.98 -15.65 -11.16
CA ARG A 125 -8.37 -16.02 -9.80
C ARG A 125 -8.74 -14.78 -9.01
N ASP A 126 -9.67 -14.93 -8.08
CA ASP A 126 -9.89 -13.90 -7.07
C ASP A 126 -8.73 -13.87 -6.05
N LEU A 127 -8.78 -12.91 -5.12
CA LEU A 127 -7.74 -12.76 -4.10
C LEU A 127 -7.71 -13.92 -3.08
N THR A 128 -8.67 -14.83 -3.10
CA THR A 128 -8.65 -16.08 -2.30
C THR A 128 -8.00 -17.24 -3.04
N GLY A 129 -7.62 -17.02 -4.31
CA GLY A 129 -7.05 -18.04 -5.20
C GLY A 129 -8.11 -18.88 -5.91
N GLN A 130 -9.41 -18.59 -5.72
CA GLN A 130 -10.48 -19.29 -6.42
C GLN A 130 -10.47 -18.90 -7.90
N VAL A 131 -10.47 -19.90 -8.77
CA VAL A 131 -10.58 -19.69 -10.22
C VAL A 131 -11.95 -19.10 -10.55
N MET A 132 -11.94 -17.91 -11.16
CA MET A 132 -13.13 -17.19 -11.57
C MET A 132 -13.46 -17.41 -13.06
N GLY A 133 -12.46 -17.78 -13.85
CA GLY A 133 -12.63 -18.08 -15.27
C GLY A 133 -11.32 -17.93 -16.02
N ALA A 134 -11.41 -17.84 -17.35
CA ALA A 134 -10.29 -17.47 -18.20
C ALA A 134 -10.69 -16.30 -19.09
N VAL A 135 -9.71 -15.47 -19.44
CA VAL A 135 -9.93 -14.32 -20.32
C VAL A 135 -10.39 -14.80 -21.70
N GLY A 136 -11.50 -14.24 -22.20
CA GLY A 136 -12.13 -14.69 -23.44
C GLY A 136 -11.45 -14.22 -24.73
N ALA A 137 -10.75 -13.08 -24.69
CA ALA A 137 -10.09 -12.46 -25.82
C ALA A 137 -8.86 -11.65 -25.39
N ASP A 138 -7.93 -11.41 -26.31
CA ASP A 138 -6.75 -10.58 -26.01
C ASP A 138 -7.15 -9.13 -25.69
N PRO A 139 -6.34 -8.43 -24.88
CA PRO A 139 -6.64 -7.05 -24.52
C PRO A 139 -6.75 -6.14 -25.73
N THR A 140 -7.67 -5.19 -25.67
CA THR A 140 -7.80 -4.14 -26.68
C THR A 140 -7.49 -2.78 -26.07
N PRO A 141 -6.97 -1.80 -26.84
CA PRO A 141 -6.89 -0.43 -26.35
C PRO A 141 -8.28 0.05 -25.97
N GLY A 142 -8.40 0.51 -24.73
CA GLY A 142 -9.62 0.98 -24.11
C GLY A 142 -9.40 2.31 -23.42
N CYS A 143 -10.50 2.97 -23.08
CA CYS A 143 -10.57 4.38 -22.67
C CYS A 143 -10.03 5.34 -23.74
N PHE A 144 -10.92 6.18 -24.27
CA PHE A 144 -10.64 7.23 -25.25
C PHE A 144 -9.55 6.82 -26.28
N PRO A 145 -9.87 5.95 -27.26
CA PRO A 145 -8.89 5.43 -28.24
C PRO A 145 -8.25 6.52 -29.13
N GLU A 146 -8.64 7.79 -28.94
CA GLU A 146 -8.06 8.97 -29.57
C GLU A 146 -6.93 9.62 -28.73
N ASP A 147 -6.73 9.20 -27.47
CA ASP A 147 -5.65 9.66 -26.58
C ASP A 147 -4.50 8.63 -26.56
N ASP A 148 -3.26 9.11 -26.56
CA ASP A 148 -2.04 8.31 -26.45
C ASP A 148 -1.89 7.65 -25.05
N ARG A 149 -2.89 7.84 -24.17
CA ARG A 149 -3.00 7.31 -22.81
C ARG A 149 -4.03 6.18 -22.66
N ALA A 150 -4.42 5.53 -23.75
CA ALA A 150 -5.33 4.38 -23.70
C ALA A 150 -4.78 3.30 -22.75
N ASN A 151 -5.63 2.71 -21.90
CA ASN A 151 -5.22 1.51 -21.17
C ASN A 151 -5.63 0.27 -21.93
N TRP A 152 -5.01 -0.85 -21.64
CA TRP A 152 -5.45 -2.12 -22.20
C TRP A 152 -6.62 -2.66 -21.39
N GLN A 153 -7.65 -3.12 -22.10
CA GLN A 153 -8.88 -3.62 -21.49
C GLN A 153 -9.19 -5.05 -21.88
N VAL A 154 -9.79 -5.79 -20.96
CA VAL A 154 -10.42 -7.10 -21.19
C VAL A 154 -11.83 -7.08 -20.62
N GLU A 155 -12.74 -7.84 -21.22
CA GLU A 155 -14.12 -7.92 -20.75
C GLU A 155 -14.19 -8.77 -19.46
N LEU A 156 -14.43 -8.12 -18.32
CA LEU A 156 -14.63 -8.72 -17.01
C LEU A 156 -15.81 -8.07 -16.28
N GLU A 157 -16.24 -8.65 -15.17
CA GLU A 157 -17.31 -8.06 -14.35
C GLU A 157 -16.72 -7.51 -13.05
N GLY A 158 -16.27 -6.24 -13.07
CA GLY A 158 -16.03 -5.39 -11.89
C GLY A 158 -15.17 -5.97 -10.76
N ALA A 159 -14.38 -7.00 -11.04
CA ALA A 159 -13.60 -7.74 -10.05
C ALA A 159 -12.10 -7.52 -10.27
N THR A 160 -11.35 -7.52 -9.17
CA THR A 160 -9.89 -7.60 -9.20
C THR A 160 -9.50 -9.08 -9.25
N LEU A 161 -8.81 -9.47 -10.33
CA LEU A 161 -8.41 -10.84 -10.60
C LEU A 161 -6.92 -10.94 -10.96
N ILE A 162 -6.31 -12.07 -10.60
CA ILE A 162 -4.87 -12.32 -10.75
C ILE A 162 -4.64 -13.70 -11.39
N SER A 163 -3.68 -13.82 -12.32
CA SER A 163 -3.42 -15.11 -13.01
C SER A 163 -2.48 -16.09 -12.29
N GLY A 164 -1.78 -15.64 -11.25
CA GLY A 164 -0.77 -16.41 -10.52
C GLY A 164 -1.35 -17.70 -9.91
N THR A 165 -0.55 -18.77 -9.89
CA THR A 165 -0.97 -20.07 -9.33
C THR A 165 -0.42 -20.34 -7.93
N HIS A 166 0.47 -19.48 -7.45
CA HIS A 166 0.97 -19.50 -6.08
C HIS A 166 -0.11 -19.01 -5.11
N GLN A 167 0.20 -19.13 -3.82
CA GLN A 167 -0.73 -18.73 -2.78
C GLN A 167 -0.74 -17.21 -2.65
N LEU A 168 -1.68 -16.54 -3.32
CA LEU A 168 -1.83 -15.07 -3.30
C LEU A 168 -2.08 -14.49 -1.89
N ARG A 169 -2.55 -15.31 -0.94
CA ARG A 169 -2.68 -14.94 0.47
C ARG A 169 -1.98 -15.96 1.33
N PRO A 170 -0.64 -15.87 1.47
CA PRO A 170 0.12 -16.81 2.29
C PRO A 170 -0.27 -16.71 3.77
N ARG A 171 -0.84 -15.58 4.18
CA ARG A 171 -1.28 -15.26 5.55
C ARG A 171 -2.72 -14.75 5.58
N GLU A 172 -3.31 -14.72 6.76
CA GLU A 172 -4.69 -14.28 6.97
C GLU A 172 -4.78 -12.75 6.88
N VAL A 173 -5.85 -12.27 6.24
CA VAL A 173 -6.23 -10.85 6.23
C VAL A 173 -7.57 -10.75 6.94
N LEU A 174 -7.57 -10.11 8.10
CA LEU A 174 -8.72 -9.98 8.98
C LEU A 174 -9.34 -8.59 8.86
N GLU A 175 -10.60 -8.53 8.49
CA GLU A 175 -11.37 -7.30 8.60
C GLU A 175 -11.86 -7.12 10.04
N THR A 176 -11.61 -5.94 10.61
CA THR A 176 -11.93 -5.64 12.00
C THR A 176 -12.71 -4.34 12.14
N SER A 177 -13.32 -4.13 13.30
CA SER A 177 -14.02 -2.88 13.58
C SER A 177 -13.03 -1.75 13.91
N PRO A 178 -13.30 -0.51 13.47
CA PRO A 178 -12.53 0.66 13.88
C PRO A 178 -12.42 0.80 15.41
N THR A 179 -11.27 1.28 15.88
CA THR A 179 -11.05 1.63 17.27
C THR A 179 -11.06 3.15 17.45
N PRO A 180 -11.30 3.69 18.66
CA PRO A 180 -11.19 5.13 18.92
C PRO A 180 -9.83 5.70 18.53
N GLU A 181 -8.74 4.96 18.73
CA GLU A 181 -7.39 5.36 18.34
C GLU A 181 -7.28 5.57 16.82
N TYR A 182 -7.87 4.66 16.02
CA TYR A 182 -7.85 4.79 14.56
C TYR A 182 -8.67 5.99 14.09
N VAL A 183 -9.81 6.25 14.74
CA VAL A 183 -10.64 7.44 14.44
C VAL A 183 -9.88 8.72 14.77
N GLU A 184 -9.21 8.80 15.92
CA GLU A 184 -8.38 9.95 16.30
C GLU A 184 -7.20 10.16 15.34
N LEU A 185 -6.56 9.08 14.91
CA LEU A 185 -5.46 9.13 13.94
C LEU A 185 -5.92 9.66 12.59
N VAL A 186 -7.01 9.11 12.04
CA VAL A 186 -7.59 9.60 10.78
C VAL A 186 -8.06 11.06 10.93
N GLN A 187 -8.67 11.44 12.05
CA GLN A 187 -9.06 12.83 12.31
C GLN A 187 -7.85 13.77 12.24
N SER A 188 -6.71 13.38 12.82
CA SER A 188 -5.51 14.22 12.78
C SER A 188 -4.97 14.43 11.36
N ILE A 189 -5.10 13.42 10.48
CA ILE A 189 -4.74 13.51 9.07
C ILE A 189 -5.72 14.43 8.35
N VAL A 190 -7.02 14.25 8.53
CA VAL A 190 -8.05 15.07 7.88
C VAL A 190 -7.98 16.53 8.34
N ASP A 191 -7.75 16.79 9.63
CA ASP A 191 -7.56 18.15 10.17
C ASP A 191 -6.41 18.88 9.45
N SER A 192 -5.35 18.16 9.06
CA SER A 192 -4.21 18.72 8.33
C SER A 192 -4.56 19.18 6.91
N THR A 193 -5.64 18.64 6.33
CA THR A 193 -6.19 19.06 5.02
C THR A 193 -7.07 20.31 5.13
N GLY A 194 -7.50 20.66 6.34
CA GLY A 194 -8.43 21.77 6.60
C GLY A 194 -9.90 21.43 6.38
N ALA A 195 -10.23 20.16 6.10
CA ALA A 195 -11.60 19.69 5.95
C ALA A 195 -12.32 19.61 7.32
N PRO A 196 -13.47 20.31 7.51
CA PRO A 196 -14.24 20.26 8.75
C PRO A 196 -15.10 18.98 8.83
N ALA A 197 -14.46 17.82 8.95
CA ALA A 197 -15.10 16.51 8.87
C ALA A 197 -15.42 15.90 10.24
N THR A 198 -16.44 15.04 10.27
CA THR A 198 -16.58 14.00 11.30
C THR A 198 -16.14 12.67 10.69
N ILE A 199 -15.21 11.98 11.36
CA ILE A 199 -14.60 10.77 10.78
C ILE A 199 -15.50 9.55 10.93
N GLU A 200 -15.73 8.91 9.80
CA GLU A 200 -16.20 7.55 9.60
C GLU A 200 -15.09 6.76 8.90
N ILE A 201 -14.83 5.55 9.39
CA ILE A 201 -13.85 4.63 8.81
C ILE A 201 -14.63 3.51 8.14
N ASP A 202 -14.43 3.35 6.84
CA ASP A 202 -15.13 2.35 6.02
C ASP A 202 -14.59 0.94 6.29
N ARG A 203 -13.27 0.83 6.38
CA ARG A 203 -12.61 -0.47 6.45
C ARG A 203 -11.32 -0.43 7.26
N VAL A 204 -11.11 -1.51 8.02
CA VAL A 204 -9.85 -1.77 8.73
C VAL A 204 -9.44 -3.21 8.47
N LEU A 205 -8.29 -3.39 7.83
CA LEU A 205 -7.66 -4.69 7.60
C LEU A 205 -6.47 -4.86 8.52
N ARG A 206 -6.38 -6.03 9.15
CA ARG A 206 -5.23 -6.49 9.93
C ARG A 206 -4.59 -7.68 9.25
N PHE A 207 -3.28 -7.66 9.09
CA PHE A 207 -2.55 -8.69 8.38
C PHE A 207 -1.07 -8.61 8.75
N ASP A 208 -0.37 -9.74 8.69
CA ASP A 208 1.08 -9.80 8.79
C ASP A 208 1.66 -9.55 7.39
N LEU A 209 2.29 -8.40 7.18
CA LEU A 209 2.78 -7.95 5.88
C LEU A 209 3.89 -8.83 5.35
N GLU A 210 4.86 -9.18 6.19
CA GLU A 210 6.17 -9.72 5.81
C GLU A 210 6.47 -11.10 6.42
N GLY A 211 5.52 -11.67 7.16
CA GLY A 211 5.61 -13.00 7.74
C GLY A 211 6.42 -13.07 9.04
N ASP A 212 6.56 -11.96 9.76
CA ASP A 212 7.32 -11.90 11.02
C ASP A 212 6.45 -12.19 12.26
N GLY A 213 5.14 -12.35 12.07
CA GLY A 213 4.15 -12.61 13.11
C GLY A 213 3.64 -11.35 13.83
N VAL A 214 3.99 -10.16 13.35
CA VAL A 214 3.41 -8.89 13.78
C VAL A 214 2.38 -8.44 12.74
N ASP A 215 1.23 -7.93 13.20
CA ASP A 215 0.19 -7.44 12.29
C ASP A 215 0.36 -5.94 12.02
N GLU A 216 0.35 -5.58 10.75
CA GLU A 216 0.06 -4.26 10.22
C GLU A 216 -1.44 -3.98 10.24
N VAL A 217 -1.79 -2.70 10.13
CA VAL A 217 -3.17 -2.25 9.99
C VAL A 217 -3.29 -1.31 8.79
N LEU A 218 -4.16 -1.66 7.84
CA LEU A 218 -4.53 -0.79 6.73
C LEU A 218 -5.93 -0.21 6.99
N ILE A 219 -6.05 1.11 6.91
CA ILE A 219 -7.25 1.86 7.25
C ILE A 219 -7.69 2.64 6.02
N GLU A 220 -8.95 2.46 5.63
CA GLU A 220 -9.64 3.22 4.58
C GLU A 220 -10.76 4.03 5.21
N ALA A 221 -10.77 5.33 4.93
CA ALA A 221 -11.78 6.25 5.42
C ALA A 221 -12.11 7.27 4.33
N ASN A 222 -13.32 7.17 3.78
CA ASN A 222 -13.87 8.08 2.81
C ASN A 222 -15.19 8.64 3.34
N SER A 223 -15.49 9.88 2.99
CA SER A 223 -16.82 10.48 3.25
C SER A 223 -17.61 10.74 1.97
N VAL A 224 -17.04 10.37 0.82
CA VAL A 224 -17.69 10.52 -0.48
C VAL A 224 -18.23 9.17 -0.88
N ASP A 225 -19.54 9.12 -1.13
CA ASP A 225 -20.15 7.94 -1.73
C ASP A 225 -19.51 7.73 -3.10
N ALA A 226 -19.02 6.52 -3.36
CA ALA A 226 -18.29 6.14 -4.58
C ALA A 226 -19.02 6.39 -5.93
N GLY A 227 -20.25 6.93 -5.91
CA GLY A 227 -21.09 7.17 -7.07
C GLY A 227 -21.22 8.63 -7.53
N ASP A 228 -20.73 9.63 -6.78
CA ASP A 228 -20.88 11.04 -7.19
C ASP A 228 -19.59 11.87 -6.99
N PRO A 229 -18.64 11.79 -7.95
CA PRO A 229 -17.43 12.61 -7.91
C PRO A 229 -17.69 14.10 -8.21
N TYR A 230 -18.94 14.50 -8.47
CA TYR A 230 -19.30 15.85 -8.93
C TYR A 230 -19.83 16.77 -7.82
N ASP A 231 -20.24 16.21 -6.68
CA ASP A 231 -20.81 16.97 -5.55
C ASP A 231 -19.82 17.06 -4.38
N LEU A 232 -18.71 17.76 -4.64
CA LEU A 232 -17.68 18.02 -3.66
C LEU A 232 -18.12 19.11 -2.67
N ASN A 233 -18.27 18.73 -1.40
CA ASN A 233 -18.73 19.57 -0.31
C ASN A 233 -17.65 19.72 0.77
N PRO A 234 -17.53 20.91 1.39
CA PRO A 234 -16.63 21.09 2.53
C PRO A 234 -16.84 20.03 3.61
N GLY A 235 -15.74 19.49 4.12
CA GLY A 235 -15.74 18.41 5.11
C GLY A 235 -15.69 17.02 4.49
N GLN A 236 -15.70 16.89 3.17
CA GLN A 236 -15.41 15.62 2.53
C GLN A 236 -13.92 15.28 2.59
N TYR A 237 -13.57 13.99 2.68
CA TYR A 237 -12.21 13.50 2.78
C TYR A 237 -12.07 12.10 2.15
N SER A 238 -10.82 11.75 1.86
CA SER A 238 -10.34 10.41 1.50
C SER A 238 -9.01 10.18 2.18
N VAL A 239 -8.90 9.12 2.96
CA VAL A 239 -7.68 8.72 3.67
C VAL A 239 -7.45 7.23 3.47
N LEU A 240 -6.23 6.89 3.07
CA LEU A 240 -5.71 5.54 3.05
C LEU A 240 -4.39 5.53 3.83
N LEU A 241 -4.35 4.73 4.89
CA LEU A 241 -3.30 4.78 5.89
C LEU A 241 -2.82 3.36 6.23
N LEU A 242 -1.51 3.15 6.16
CA LEU A 242 -0.86 1.95 6.68
C LEU A 242 -0.24 2.28 8.04
N ARG A 243 -0.59 1.52 9.07
CA ARG A 243 0.04 1.55 10.38
C ARG A 243 0.88 0.29 10.55
N ARG A 244 2.20 0.46 10.55
CA ARG A 244 3.20 -0.58 10.78
C ARG A 244 3.53 -0.66 12.26
N ILE A 245 3.81 -1.88 12.72
CA ILE A 245 4.21 -2.12 14.09
C ILE A 245 5.54 -2.87 14.02
N GLY A 246 6.63 -2.21 14.39
CA GLY A 246 7.94 -2.84 14.41
C GLY A 246 8.05 -3.91 15.50
N PRO A 247 9.09 -4.76 15.44
CA PRO A 247 9.28 -5.88 16.38
C PRO A 247 9.42 -5.44 17.85
N ASP A 248 9.88 -4.19 18.09
CA ASP A 248 10.00 -3.61 19.43
C ASP A 248 8.72 -2.87 19.88
N GLY A 249 7.64 -2.91 19.10
CA GLY A 249 6.37 -2.21 19.34
C GLY A 249 6.37 -0.74 18.94
N GLU A 250 7.39 -0.28 18.21
CA GLU A 250 7.39 1.04 17.59
C GLU A 250 6.29 1.11 16.53
N VAL A 251 5.50 2.17 16.55
CA VAL A 251 4.39 2.38 15.60
C VAL A 251 4.83 3.41 14.57
N ASP A 252 4.77 3.02 13.31
CA ASP A 252 4.99 3.90 12.16
C ASP A 252 3.68 4.05 11.38
N ASN A 253 3.26 5.29 11.13
CA ASN A 253 2.01 5.60 10.45
C ASN A 253 2.33 6.22 9.09
N VAL A 254 2.17 5.43 8.03
CA VAL A 254 2.47 5.79 6.65
C VAL A 254 1.17 6.19 5.95
N VAL A 255 1.01 7.49 5.70
CA VAL A 255 -0.11 8.01 4.92
C VAL A 255 0.13 7.66 3.45
N LEU A 256 -0.63 6.71 2.92
CA LEU A 256 -0.56 6.30 1.51
C LEU A 256 -1.29 7.29 0.62
N HIS A 257 -2.43 7.80 1.10
CA HIS A 257 -3.19 8.87 0.46
C HIS A 257 -3.94 9.69 1.50
N SER A 258 -4.01 11.00 1.27
CA SER A 258 -4.89 11.88 2.06
C SER A 258 -5.28 13.11 1.26
N GLU A 259 -6.59 13.32 1.11
CA GLU A 259 -7.16 14.54 0.57
C GLU A 259 -8.39 14.95 1.37
N GLY A 260 -8.71 16.24 1.36
CA GLY A 260 -9.92 16.76 1.99
C GLY A 260 -10.37 18.07 1.39
N ALA A 261 -11.69 18.27 1.35
CA ALA A 261 -12.34 19.48 0.90
C ALA A 261 -12.37 20.50 2.05
N PRO A 262 -11.53 21.55 2.02
CA PRO A 262 -11.45 22.53 3.09
C PRO A 262 -12.74 23.36 3.19
N ALA A 263 -12.89 24.07 4.30
CA ALA A 263 -13.95 25.06 4.42
C ALA A 263 -13.78 26.20 3.38
N GLY A 264 -14.85 26.54 2.65
CA GLY A 264 -14.86 27.64 1.70
C GLY A 264 -15.83 27.42 0.53
N ASP A 265 -15.87 28.39 -0.38
CA ASP A 265 -16.67 28.36 -1.62
C ASP A 265 -15.81 28.00 -2.84
N GLU A 266 -14.56 27.56 -2.63
CA GLU A 266 -13.65 27.20 -3.71
C GLU A 266 -13.98 25.79 -4.21
N PHE A 267 -14.08 25.65 -5.53
CA PHE A 267 -14.25 24.37 -6.16
C PHE A 267 -12.95 23.57 -6.04
N VAL A 268 -13.01 22.42 -5.40
CA VAL A 268 -11.89 21.49 -5.24
C VAL A 268 -12.13 20.25 -6.09
N TYR A 269 -11.05 19.66 -6.57
CA TYR A 269 -11.07 18.31 -7.13
C TYR A 269 -10.42 17.39 -6.10
N MET A 270 -11.01 16.22 -5.91
CA MET A 270 -10.45 15.22 -5.03
C MET A 270 -10.32 13.88 -5.72
N THR A 271 -9.31 13.12 -5.29
CA THR A 271 -9.13 11.72 -5.59
C THR A 271 -9.48 10.89 -4.35
N TYR A 272 -10.36 9.91 -4.54
CA TYR A 272 -10.76 8.94 -3.52
C TYR A 272 -10.03 7.64 -3.76
N PHE A 273 -9.62 6.97 -2.69
CA PHE A 273 -8.97 5.67 -2.75
C PHE A 273 -9.78 4.63 -1.98
N TYR A 274 -9.86 3.43 -2.55
CA TYR A 274 -10.59 2.29 -1.98
C TYR A 274 -9.72 1.04 -2.02
N ILE A 275 -9.72 0.26 -0.94
CA ILE A 275 -8.98 -0.99 -0.84
C ILE A 275 -9.72 -2.06 -1.65
N ARG A 276 -9.12 -2.52 -2.75
CA ARG A 276 -9.60 -3.71 -3.48
C ARG A 276 -9.11 -4.99 -2.82
N GLY A 277 -7.89 -4.98 -2.28
CA GLY A 277 -7.41 -5.99 -1.35
C GLY A 277 -5.91 -6.11 -1.31
N LEU A 278 -5.46 -7.15 -0.63
CA LEU A 278 -4.05 -7.50 -0.45
C LEU A 278 -3.78 -8.85 -1.11
N ALA A 279 -2.65 -8.96 -1.79
CA ALA A 279 -2.14 -10.20 -2.36
C ALA A 279 -0.60 -10.18 -2.44
N ASP A 280 0.01 -11.34 -2.24
CA ASP A 280 1.39 -11.64 -2.60
C ASP A 280 1.40 -11.94 -4.10
N ILE A 281 1.65 -10.90 -4.91
CA ILE A 281 1.49 -10.97 -6.35
C ILE A 281 2.76 -11.54 -6.98
N ASP A 282 3.93 -11.15 -6.48
CA ASP A 282 5.22 -11.55 -7.02
C ASP A 282 5.79 -12.85 -6.40
N GLY A 283 5.14 -13.36 -5.36
CA GLY A 283 5.46 -14.61 -4.67
C GLY A 283 6.65 -14.51 -3.72
N ASP A 284 7.03 -13.31 -3.30
CA ASP A 284 8.11 -13.08 -2.35
C ASP A 284 7.71 -13.30 -0.88
N ASN A 285 6.45 -13.71 -0.64
CA ASN A 285 5.80 -13.81 0.67
C ASN A 285 5.53 -12.47 1.36
N THR A 286 5.47 -11.36 0.65
CA THR A 286 5.04 -10.05 1.13
C THR A 286 3.70 -9.69 0.50
N PHE A 287 2.92 -8.78 1.12
CA PHE A 287 1.67 -8.30 0.50
C PHE A 287 1.87 -6.99 -0.26
N GLU A 288 1.40 -6.96 -1.51
CA GLU A 288 1.10 -5.73 -2.23
C GLU A 288 -0.35 -5.31 -1.98
N LEU A 289 -0.57 -3.99 -1.95
CA LEU A 289 -1.90 -3.39 -1.93
C LEU A 289 -2.40 -3.15 -3.35
N ILE A 290 -3.61 -3.62 -3.62
CA ILE A 290 -4.39 -3.22 -4.80
C ILE A 290 -5.43 -2.20 -4.34
N ALA A 291 -5.29 -0.96 -4.79
CA ALA A 291 -6.19 0.13 -4.45
C ALA A 291 -6.79 0.73 -5.72
N SER A 292 -8.11 0.89 -5.77
CA SER A 292 -8.72 1.67 -6.84
C SER A 292 -8.79 3.14 -6.44
N TYR A 293 -8.63 4.02 -7.40
CA TYR A 293 -8.87 5.44 -7.21
C TYR A 293 -9.90 5.99 -8.19
N SER A 294 -10.56 7.07 -7.82
CA SER A 294 -11.47 7.82 -8.68
C SER A 294 -11.44 9.28 -8.33
N GLY A 295 -11.62 10.15 -9.32
CA GLY A 295 -11.82 11.58 -9.15
C GLY A 295 -12.69 12.13 -10.27
N PHE A 296 -12.73 13.45 -10.38
CA PHE A 296 -13.50 14.13 -11.40
C PHE A 296 -12.99 13.74 -12.79
N GLU A 297 -13.76 12.99 -13.57
CA GLU A 297 -13.37 12.57 -14.92
C GLU A 297 -12.19 11.59 -15.01
N TRP A 298 -11.71 11.02 -13.89
CA TRP A 298 -10.70 9.94 -13.92
C TRP A 298 -11.00 8.83 -12.92
N PHE A 299 -10.53 7.63 -13.23
CA PHE A 299 -10.52 6.47 -12.33
C PHE A 299 -9.36 5.54 -12.68
N GLY A 300 -8.98 4.66 -11.77
CA GLY A 300 -7.95 3.67 -12.04
C GLY A 300 -7.67 2.76 -10.87
N VAL A 301 -6.59 2.01 -10.99
CA VAL A 301 -6.12 1.04 -10.03
C VAL A 301 -4.61 1.14 -9.92
N ASP A 302 -4.16 1.16 -8.67
CA ASP A 302 -2.76 1.11 -8.27
C ASP A 302 -2.45 -0.24 -7.62
N VAL A 303 -1.25 -0.75 -7.92
CA VAL A 303 -0.57 -1.77 -7.11
C VAL A 303 0.56 -1.09 -6.37
N VAL A 304 0.59 -1.20 -5.06
CA VAL A 304 1.49 -0.48 -4.18
C VAL A 304 2.29 -1.47 -3.35
N ASP A 305 3.62 -1.32 -3.39
CA ASP A 305 4.54 -1.96 -2.45
C ASP A 305 4.29 -1.38 -1.06
N LEU A 306 3.95 -2.23 -0.10
CA LEU A 306 3.71 -1.82 1.27
C LEU A 306 4.96 -1.88 2.15
N THR A 307 6.11 -2.28 1.60
CA THR A 307 7.40 -2.28 2.30
C THR A 307 8.14 -0.96 2.09
N GLY A 308 9.15 -0.72 2.95
CA GLY A 308 10.04 0.43 2.80
C GLY A 308 9.33 1.79 2.72
N ASP A 309 9.64 2.56 1.69
CA ASP A 309 9.09 3.92 1.48
C ASP A 309 7.67 3.95 0.89
N THR A 310 7.06 2.79 0.63
CA THR A 310 5.79 2.62 -0.09
C THR A 310 5.80 3.22 -1.48
N SER A 311 5.81 2.38 -2.52
CA SER A 311 5.95 2.86 -3.90
C SER A 311 4.89 2.25 -4.81
N ASN A 312 4.42 3.05 -5.77
CA ASN A 312 3.52 2.56 -6.80
C ASN A 312 4.31 1.68 -7.78
N LEU A 313 3.91 0.42 -7.88
CA LEU A 313 4.52 -0.61 -8.72
C LEU A 313 3.87 -0.65 -10.10
N LEU A 314 2.53 -0.59 -10.13
CA LEU A 314 1.72 -0.59 -11.33
C LEU A 314 0.58 0.42 -11.19
N ASN A 315 0.25 1.07 -12.29
CA ASN A 315 -0.91 1.94 -12.41
C ASN A 315 -1.61 1.68 -13.75
N ALA A 316 -2.93 1.58 -13.72
CA ALA A 316 -3.76 1.70 -14.92
C ALA A 316 -5.01 2.50 -14.60
N GLY A 317 -5.35 3.47 -15.44
CA GLY A 317 -6.48 4.33 -15.17
C GLY A 317 -6.89 5.21 -16.34
N CYS A 318 -8.19 5.45 -16.44
CA CYS A 318 -8.80 6.21 -17.50
C CYS A 318 -9.21 7.59 -17.04
N GLY A 319 -9.14 8.57 -17.94
CA GLY A 319 -9.74 9.87 -17.74
C GLY A 319 -9.70 10.74 -19.00
N VAL A 320 -10.31 11.92 -18.96
CA VAL A 320 -10.28 12.91 -20.05
C VAL A 320 -9.38 14.10 -19.78
#